data_AF-A0A0K2YBD9-F1
#
_entry.id   AF-A0A0K2YBD9-F1
#
_cell.length_a   1.000
_cell.length_b   1.000
_cell.length_c   1.000
_cell.angle_alpha   90.00
_cell.angle_beta   90.00
_cell.angle_gamma   90.00
#
_symmetry.space_group_name_H-M   'P 1'
#
loop_
_entity.id
_entity.type
_entity.pdbx_description
1 polymer ?
#
loop_
_entity_poly.entity_id
_entity_poly.type
_entity_poly.pdbx_seq_one_letter_code
_entity_poly.pdbx_strand_id
1 'polypeptide(L)'
;MEDQEDGLFPGAARDAREKGGNGERGAENGKSGENGKSGENGKSGEESASAEEQELEALKQELAQVEASLETDFAQYAAEHMEEFEQDFWDDRVGFVNKLLQLQNKFLQERLGDKIQRAQELQTTIAGQSTTKELQAGQEAFLQEHPDANVQAMGEFYTDDLPPKYRKQLDTLSGKEFWSALYELYNAYTGASGGQEEEAGLPKRLEGNAGQASGGGQEMVMNRF
;
A
#
# COMPACT_ATOMS: atom_id res chain seq x y z
N MET A 1 47.91 59.20 4.29
CA MET A 1 46.52 59.40 4.76
C MET A 1 45.85 58.04 4.69
N GLU A 2 46.24 57.04 5.51
CA GLU A 2 46.24 57.02 7.00
C GLU A 2 44.83 57.35 7.49
N ASP A 3 44.09 56.51 8.23
CA ASP A 3 44.43 55.61 9.34
C ASP A 3 43.31 54.54 9.52
N GLN A 4 43.62 53.27 9.86
CA GLN A 4 43.54 52.60 11.20
C GLN A 4 42.13 52.56 11.80
N GLU A 5 41.63 51.55 12.51
CA GLU A 5 42.05 50.24 13.10
C GLU A 5 40.71 49.68 13.66
N ASP A 6 40.34 48.40 13.59
CA ASP A 6 40.55 47.34 14.60
C ASP A 6 39.40 46.33 14.31
N GLY A 7 39.55 45.02 14.24
CA GLY A 7 40.33 44.14 15.10
C GLY A 7 39.35 43.30 15.93
N LEU A 8 39.06 42.06 15.53
CA LEU A 8 38.71 40.96 16.45
C LEU A 8 38.73 39.58 15.74
N PHE A 9 39.93 39.04 15.56
CA PHE A 9 40.19 37.60 15.65
C PHE A 9 41.39 37.43 16.59
N PRO A 10 41.25 36.62 17.64
CA PRO A 10 42.21 35.55 17.88
C PRO A 10 41.48 34.29 18.38
N GLY A 11 41.97 33.07 18.30
CA GLY A 11 43.30 32.56 17.98
C GLY A 11 43.33 31.09 18.42
N ALA A 12 44.05 30.27 17.67
CA ALA A 12 44.26 28.85 17.92
C ALA A 12 45.28 28.60 19.06
N ALA A 13 45.13 27.48 19.79
CA ALA A 13 46.20 26.60 20.31
C ALA A 13 45.54 25.50 21.19
N ARG A 14 45.60 24.21 20.85
CA ARG A 14 46.70 23.23 21.02
C ARG A 14 46.89 22.68 22.45
N ASP A 15 46.74 21.36 22.51
CA ASP A 15 47.58 20.36 23.21
C ASP A 15 47.35 19.92 24.67
N ALA A 16 47.68 18.63 24.85
CA ALA A 16 47.88 17.79 26.05
C ALA A 16 46.61 17.15 26.68
N ARG A 17 46.36 15.83 26.65
CA ARG A 17 47.14 14.59 26.93
C ARG A 17 47.35 14.29 28.42
N GLU A 18 46.87 13.09 28.79
CA GLU A 18 47.30 12.14 29.85
C GLU A 18 46.80 12.23 31.31
N LYS A 19 46.15 11.10 31.68
CA LYS A 19 46.40 10.20 32.84
C LYS A 19 45.81 10.46 34.23
N GLY A 20 45.30 9.35 34.79
CA GLY A 20 45.07 9.07 36.21
C GLY A 20 43.59 8.78 36.49
N GLY A 21 43.12 7.63 36.99
CA GLY A 21 43.78 6.58 37.76
C GLY A 21 43.20 6.51 39.19
N ASN A 22 42.24 5.60 39.39
CA ASN A 22 41.95 4.78 40.58
C ASN A 22 41.72 5.40 41.98
N GLY A 23 40.67 4.94 42.67
CA GLY A 23 40.43 5.09 44.12
C GLY A 23 38.99 4.71 44.50
N GLU A 24 38.65 3.44 44.72
CA GLU A 24 38.60 2.72 46.02
C GLU A 24 37.56 3.18 47.07
N ARG A 25 36.54 2.30 47.27
CA ARG A 25 35.91 1.80 48.52
C ARG A 25 35.09 2.71 49.48
N GLY A 26 33.94 2.13 49.87
CA GLY A 26 33.15 2.38 51.09
C GLY A 26 31.66 2.11 50.81
N ALA A 27 31.12 0.89 50.97
CA ALA A 27 30.69 0.20 52.20
C ALA A 27 29.66 0.99 53.04
N GLU A 28 28.38 0.58 53.01
CA GLU A 28 27.58 0.06 54.15
C GLU A 28 26.06 0.29 54.04
N ASN A 29 25.32 -0.74 54.48
CA ASN A 29 23.96 -0.79 55.06
C ASN A 29 22.78 -0.20 54.25
N GLY A 30 21.70 -0.91 53.96
CA GLY A 30 21.07 -2.02 54.68
C GLY A 30 19.72 -1.56 55.23
N LYS A 31 18.59 -1.99 54.62
CA LYS A 31 17.30 -2.27 55.31
C LYS A 31 16.17 -2.65 54.33
N SER A 32 15.69 -3.89 54.51
CA SER A 32 14.29 -4.31 54.75
C SER A 32 13.12 -3.67 54.00
N GLY A 33 12.24 -4.55 53.50
CA GLY A 33 10.77 -4.39 53.53
C GLY A 33 10.17 -4.24 52.13
N GLU A 34 9.62 -5.30 51.52
CA GLU A 34 8.23 -5.80 51.68
C GLU A 34 7.24 -5.17 50.68
N ASN A 35 6.55 -6.06 49.95
CA ASN A 35 5.22 -5.93 49.35
C ASN A 35 4.97 -5.21 48.00
N GLY A 36 4.16 -5.91 47.17
CA GLY A 36 3.25 -5.35 46.16
C GLY A 36 3.77 -5.46 44.73
N LYS A 37 3.57 -6.58 44.02
CA LYS A 37 2.38 -6.82 43.16
C LYS A 37 1.93 -5.58 42.37
N SER A 38 2.43 -5.45 41.16
CA SER A 38 1.74 -5.03 39.92
C SER A 38 2.73 -5.33 38.80
N GLY A 39 2.56 -6.33 37.95
CA GLY A 39 1.30 -6.70 37.32
C GLY A 39 0.90 -5.71 36.23
N GLU A 40 1.82 -4.91 35.71
CA GLU A 40 1.62 -4.23 34.43
C GLU A 40 2.10 -5.14 33.31
N ASN A 41 1.16 -6.01 32.92
CA ASN A 41 1.10 -6.62 31.61
C ASN A 41 0.89 -5.48 30.60
N GLY A 42 1.97 -4.75 30.32
CA GLY A 42 2.07 -3.81 29.21
C GLY A 42 2.05 -4.61 27.93
N LYS A 43 0.85 -5.06 27.57
CA LYS A 43 0.50 -5.49 26.22
C LYS A 43 0.55 -4.23 25.36
N SER A 44 1.76 -3.79 25.03
CA SER A 44 1.99 -2.99 23.83
C SER A 44 1.48 -3.87 22.70
N GLY A 45 0.31 -3.53 22.19
CA GLY A 45 -0.19 -4.02 20.93
C GLY A 45 0.76 -3.52 19.85
N GLU A 46 1.92 -4.16 19.73
CA GLU A 46 2.48 -4.41 18.42
C GLU A 46 1.51 -5.39 17.79
N GLU A 47 0.48 -4.85 17.14
CA GLU A 47 0.00 -5.46 15.91
C GLU A 47 1.26 -5.67 15.09
N SER A 48 1.77 -6.91 15.10
CA SER A 48 2.95 -7.26 14.34
C SER A 48 2.59 -7.02 12.89
N ALA A 49 2.98 -5.87 12.38
CA ALA A 49 2.89 -5.55 10.96
C ALA A 49 3.43 -6.75 10.19
N SER A 50 2.71 -7.15 9.16
CA SER A 50 3.15 -8.22 8.25
C SER A 50 4.58 -7.92 7.76
N ALA A 51 5.33 -8.95 7.41
CA ALA A 51 6.70 -8.77 6.94
C ALA A 51 6.77 -7.79 5.76
N GLU A 52 5.74 -7.80 4.91
CA GLU A 52 5.55 -6.90 3.78
C GLU A 52 5.31 -5.44 4.20
N GLU A 53 4.54 -5.19 5.26
CA GLU A 53 4.34 -3.83 5.82
C GLU A 53 5.62 -3.29 6.44
N GLN A 54 6.41 -4.14 7.12
CA GLN A 54 7.71 -3.77 7.66
C GLN A 54 8.72 -3.46 6.54
N GLU A 55 8.75 -4.28 5.49
CA GLU A 55 9.59 -4.04 4.31
C GLU A 55 9.22 -2.73 3.61
N LEU A 56 7.91 -2.46 3.45
CA LEU A 56 7.43 -1.22 2.85
C LEU A 56 7.84 0.00 3.67
N GLU A 57 7.74 -0.06 5.00
CA GLU A 57 8.14 1.03 5.87
C GLU A 57 9.65 1.29 5.83
N ALA A 58 10.47 0.22 5.82
CA ALA A 58 11.91 0.34 5.63
C ALA A 58 12.26 0.98 4.28
N LEU A 59 11.59 0.55 3.19
CA LEU A 59 11.80 1.14 1.86
C LEU A 59 11.42 2.62 1.79
N LYS A 60 10.35 3.05 2.47
CA LYS A 60 9.99 4.48 2.55
C LYS A 60 11.08 5.29 3.25
N GLN A 61 11.64 4.78 4.33
CA GLN A 61 12.72 5.45 5.05
C GLN A 61 14.00 5.52 4.21
N GLU A 62 14.34 4.44 3.51
CA GLU A 62 15.48 4.44 2.58
C GLU A 62 15.28 5.43 1.43
N LEU A 63 14.08 5.47 0.83
CA LEU A 63 13.76 6.43 -0.23
C LEU A 63 13.88 7.87 0.28
N ALA A 64 13.34 8.18 1.45
CA ALA A 64 13.47 9.51 2.05
C ALA A 64 14.94 9.90 2.32
N GLN A 65 15.77 8.94 2.72
CA GLN A 65 17.20 9.18 2.92
C GLN A 65 17.92 9.45 1.58
N VAL A 66 17.62 8.67 0.54
CA VAL A 66 18.21 8.87 -0.79
C VAL A 66 17.74 10.19 -1.41
N GLU A 67 16.47 10.56 -1.21
CA GLU A 67 15.93 11.85 -1.62
C GLU A 67 16.66 13.04 -0.95
N ALA A 68 17.05 12.90 0.32
CA ALA A 68 17.75 13.95 1.06
C ALA A 68 19.17 14.22 0.53
N SER A 69 19.87 13.22 -0.02
CA SER A 69 21.20 13.39 -0.63
C SER A 69 21.16 13.50 -2.16
N LEU A 70 19.99 13.34 -2.78
CA LEU A 70 19.83 13.13 -4.22
C LEU A 70 20.53 14.17 -5.08
N GLU A 71 20.36 15.45 -4.77
CA GLU A 71 20.95 16.54 -5.55
C GLU A 71 22.47 16.58 -5.43
N THR A 72 23.00 16.31 -4.23
CA THR A 72 24.45 16.29 -3.98
C THR A 72 25.10 15.08 -4.64
N ASP A 73 24.47 13.92 -4.51
CA ASP A 73 24.94 12.67 -5.12
C ASP A 73 24.87 12.75 -6.65
N PHE A 74 23.81 13.36 -7.18
CA PHE A 74 23.71 13.62 -8.63
C PHE A 74 24.78 14.60 -9.09
N ALA A 75 25.07 15.67 -8.35
CA ALA A 75 26.12 16.61 -8.73
C ALA A 75 27.50 15.95 -8.79
N GLN A 76 27.82 15.06 -7.84
CA GLN A 76 29.06 14.27 -7.85
C GLN A 76 29.09 13.30 -9.04
N TYR A 77 28.01 12.54 -9.24
CA TYR A 77 27.88 11.62 -10.37
C TYR A 77 28.01 12.35 -11.72
N ALA A 78 27.36 13.51 -11.85
CA ALA A 78 27.42 14.33 -13.05
C ALA A 78 28.85 14.84 -13.31
N ALA A 79 29.56 15.31 -12.27
CA ALA A 79 30.95 15.75 -12.41
C ALA A 79 31.88 14.64 -12.90
N GLU A 80 31.65 13.38 -12.50
CA GLU A 80 32.44 12.23 -12.93
C GLU A 80 32.14 11.76 -14.36
N HIS A 81 30.96 12.08 -14.90
CA HIS A 81 30.48 11.53 -16.18
C HIS A 81 30.25 12.60 -17.26
N MET A 82 30.43 13.88 -16.94
CA MET A 82 30.22 14.98 -17.88
C MET A 82 31.37 15.17 -18.88
N GLU A 83 32.55 14.58 -18.63
CA GLU A 83 33.74 14.73 -19.49
C GLU A 83 33.44 14.42 -20.97
N GLU A 84 32.53 13.48 -21.24
CA GLU A 84 32.15 13.07 -22.60
C GLU A 84 31.39 14.14 -23.39
N PHE A 85 30.81 15.13 -22.73
CA PHE A 85 29.99 16.17 -23.37
C PHE A 85 30.21 17.58 -22.81
N GLU A 86 31.19 17.77 -21.93
CA GLU A 86 31.52 19.07 -21.33
C GLU A 86 31.83 20.13 -22.39
N GLN A 87 32.45 19.75 -23.50
CA GLN A 87 32.74 20.65 -24.63
C GLN A 87 31.46 21.33 -25.18
N ASP A 88 30.32 20.64 -25.13
CA ASP A 88 29.04 21.20 -25.58
C ASP A 88 28.63 22.41 -24.73
N PHE A 89 29.12 22.56 -23.50
CA PHE A 89 28.85 23.75 -22.70
C PHE A 89 29.28 25.04 -23.42
N TRP A 90 30.36 24.96 -24.21
CA TRP A 90 30.88 26.07 -24.99
C TRP A 90 30.29 26.11 -26.40
N ASP A 91 30.15 24.94 -27.04
CA ASP A 91 29.82 24.82 -28.47
C ASP A 91 28.31 24.70 -28.74
N ASP A 92 27.54 24.05 -27.85
CA ASP A 92 26.09 23.88 -27.94
C ASP A 92 25.45 23.74 -26.54
N ARG A 93 25.14 24.89 -25.93
CA ARG A 93 24.56 24.94 -24.57
C ARG A 93 23.26 24.18 -24.44
N VAL A 94 22.44 24.10 -25.49
CA VAL A 94 21.17 23.37 -25.45
C VAL A 94 21.45 21.87 -25.46
N GLY A 95 22.38 21.42 -26.31
CA GLY A 95 22.89 20.06 -26.33
C GLY A 95 23.45 19.62 -24.98
N PHE A 96 24.29 20.45 -24.36
CA PHE A 96 24.84 20.21 -23.03
C PHE A 96 23.75 19.96 -21.98
N VAL A 97 22.77 20.87 -21.88
CA VAL A 97 21.67 20.73 -20.90
C VAL A 97 20.84 19.48 -21.16
N ASN A 98 20.54 19.15 -22.41
CA ASN A 98 19.81 17.92 -22.74
C ASN A 98 20.57 16.66 -22.31
N LYS A 99 21.88 16.59 -22.54
CA LYS A 99 22.72 15.46 -22.11
C LYS A 99 22.82 15.37 -20.58
N LEU A 100 22.91 16.51 -19.89
CA LEU A 100 22.88 16.55 -18.43
C LEU A 100 21.55 16.02 -17.86
N LEU A 101 20.41 16.37 -18.47
CA LEU A 101 19.10 15.84 -18.07
C LEU A 101 18.96 14.33 -18.36
N GLN A 102 19.53 13.85 -19.47
CA GLN A 102 19.58 12.40 -19.74
C GLN A 102 20.42 11.67 -18.69
N LEU A 103 21.55 12.25 -18.28
CA LEU A 103 22.39 11.72 -17.22
C LEU A 103 21.66 11.69 -15.87
N GLN A 104 20.88 12.75 -15.57
CA GLN A 104 20.00 12.78 -14.39
C GLN A 104 18.98 11.64 -14.42
N ASN A 105 18.27 11.44 -15.53
CA ASN A 105 17.28 10.38 -15.65
C ASN A 105 17.92 8.99 -15.45
N LYS A 106 19.11 8.77 -16.02
CA LYS A 106 19.86 7.53 -15.82
C LYS A 106 20.24 7.33 -14.35
N PHE A 107 20.79 8.35 -13.71
CA PHE A 107 21.14 8.31 -12.29
C PHE A 107 19.93 8.00 -11.40
N LEU A 108 18.79 8.68 -11.64
CA LEU A 108 17.56 8.44 -10.89
C LEU A 108 17.05 7.02 -11.09
N GLN A 109 17.10 6.48 -12.32
CA GLN A 109 16.70 5.12 -12.60
C GLN A 109 17.60 4.10 -11.87
N GLU A 110 18.92 4.30 -11.89
CA GLU A 110 19.88 3.41 -11.21
C GLU A 110 19.77 3.47 -9.68
N ARG A 111 19.41 4.62 -9.11
CA ARG A 111 19.34 4.82 -7.65
C ARG A 111 18.00 4.51 -7.03
N LEU A 112 16.91 4.83 -7.74
CA LEU A 112 15.55 4.80 -7.20
C LEU A 112 14.63 3.81 -7.92
N GLY A 113 14.94 3.41 -9.16
CA GLY A 113 14.05 2.61 -10.00
C GLY A 113 13.57 1.33 -9.32
N ASP A 114 14.49 0.46 -8.93
CA ASP A 114 14.17 -0.84 -8.31
C ASP A 114 13.45 -0.67 -6.95
N LYS A 115 13.81 0.35 -6.17
CA LYS A 115 13.21 0.63 -4.86
C LYS A 115 11.78 1.13 -4.97
N ILE A 116 11.52 2.04 -5.91
CA ILE A 116 10.18 2.55 -6.20
C ILE A 116 9.30 1.41 -6.73
N GLN A 117 9.82 0.60 -7.65
CA GLN A 117 9.08 -0.55 -8.18
C GLN A 117 8.72 -1.54 -7.07
N ARG A 118 9.69 -1.91 -6.21
CA ARG A 118 9.46 -2.81 -5.09
C ARG A 118 8.42 -2.26 -4.10
N ALA A 119 8.48 -0.96 -3.79
CA ALA A 119 7.51 -0.33 -2.91
C ALA A 119 6.07 -0.37 -3.49
N GLN A 120 5.90 -0.19 -4.80
CA GLN A 120 4.59 -0.30 -5.47
C GLN A 120 4.05 -1.73 -5.48
N GLU A 121 4.92 -2.72 -5.73
CA GLU A 121 4.57 -4.15 -5.66
C GLU A 121 4.10 -4.55 -4.25
N LEU A 122 4.81 -4.09 -3.21
CA LEU A 122 4.43 -4.32 -1.82
C LEU A 122 3.11 -3.66 -1.47
N GLN A 123 2.88 -2.41 -1.86
CA GLN A 123 1.60 -1.73 -1.63
C GLN A 123 0.43 -2.50 -2.28
N THR A 124 0.61 -2.99 -3.50
CA THR A 124 -0.41 -3.78 -4.20
C THR A 124 -0.67 -5.10 -3.47
N THR A 125 0.39 -5.76 -3.00
CA THR A 125 0.31 -7.02 -2.25
C THR A 125 -0.41 -6.84 -0.93
N ILE A 126 -0.03 -5.82 -0.15
CA ILE A 126 -0.63 -5.49 1.15
C ILE A 126 -2.11 -5.14 0.98
N ALA A 127 -2.45 -4.33 -0.03
CA ALA A 127 -3.85 -3.99 -0.31
C ALA A 127 -4.69 -5.24 -0.61
N GLY A 128 -4.19 -6.15 -1.46
CA GLY A 128 -4.88 -7.41 -1.75
C GLY A 128 -5.01 -8.35 -0.55
N GLN A 129 -3.97 -8.44 0.29
CA GLN A 129 -4.02 -9.21 1.53
C GLN A 129 -5.03 -8.62 2.52
N SER A 130 -5.08 -7.29 2.65
CA SER A 130 -6.04 -6.58 3.51
C SER A 130 -7.48 -6.87 3.10
N THR A 131 -7.80 -6.73 1.80
CA THR A 131 -9.13 -7.07 1.27
C THR A 131 -9.50 -8.53 1.55
N THR A 132 -8.55 -9.46 1.43
CA THR A 132 -8.79 -10.89 1.70
C THR A 132 -9.07 -11.13 3.19
N LYS A 133 -8.27 -10.53 4.08
CA LYS A 133 -8.45 -10.63 5.54
C LYS A 133 -9.77 -10.02 5.97
N GLU A 134 -10.13 -8.85 5.43
CA GLU A 134 -11.39 -8.18 5.73
C GLU A 134 -12.60 -9.02 5.26
N LEU A 135 -12.52 -9.62 4.07
CA LEU A 135 -13.55 -10.52 3.57
C LEU A 135 -13.72 -11.75 4.48
N GLN A 136 -12.62 -12.38 4.91
CA GLN A 136 -12.64 -13.53 5.81
C GLN A 136 -13.19 -13.16 7.19
N ALA A 137 -12.72 -12.06 7.78
CA ALA A 137 -13.23 -11.57 9.06
C ALA A 137 -14.73 -11.22 8.97
N GLY A 138 -15.16 -10.62 7.86
CA GLY A 138 -16.56 -10.37 7.56
C GLY A 138 -17.38 -11.65 7.47
N GLN A 139 -16.84 -12.70 6.86
CA GLN A 139 -17.49 -14.01 6.73
C GLN A 139 -17.70 -14.65 8.10
N GLU A 140 -16.66 -14.64 8.93
CA GLU A 140 -16.72 -15.18 10.29
C GLU A 140 -17.73 -14.41 11.14
N ALA A 141 -17.73 -13.07 11.08
CA ALA A 141 -18.69 -12.23 11.79
C ALA A 141 -20.13 -12.45 11.31
N PHE A 142 -20.32 -12.65 10.00
CA PHE A 142 -21.62 -12.97 9.43
C PHE A 142 -22.13 -14.36 9.88
N LEU A 143 -21.27 -15.37 9.89
CA LEU A 143 -21.61 -16.74 10.32
C LEU A 143 -21.96 -16.83 11.81
N GLN A 144 -21.48 -15.91 12.65
CA GLN A 144 -21.90 -15.83 14.05
C GLN A 144 -23.38 -15.48 14.20
N GLU A 145 -23.93 -14.69 13.27
CA GLU A 145 -25.35 -14.26 13.28
C GLU A 145 -26.23 -15.15 12.41
N HIS A 146 -25.65 -15.78 11.39
CA HIS A 146 -26.33 -16.66 10.45
C HIS A 146 -25.61 -18.02 10.37
N PRO A 147 -25.66 -18.83 11.44
CA PRO A 147 -24.95 -20.11 11.48
C PRO A 147 -25.48 -21.12 10.45
N ASP A 148 -26.70 -20.92 9.98
CA ASP A 148 -27.38 -21.78 9.00
C ASP A 148 -27.05 -21.38 7.55
N ALA A 149 -26.36 -20.25 7.36
CA ALA A 149 -26.07 -19.73 6.03
C ALA A 149 -25.03 -20.61 5.30
N ASN A 150 -25.37 -21.00 4.07
CA ASN A 150 -24.46 -21.75 3.21
C ASN A 150 -23.59 -20.79 2.38
N VAL A 151 -22.44 -20.42 2.94
CA VAL A 151 -21.48 -19.49 2.32
C VAL A 151 -21.01 -19.98 0.95
N GLN A 152 -20.89 -21.30 0.75
CA GLN A 152 -20.48 -21.86 -0.52
C GLN A 152 -21.54 -21.60 -1.60
N ALA A 153 -22.81 -21.87 -1.32
CA ALA A 153 -23.91 -21.59 -2.24
C ALA A 153 -24.07 -20.09 -2.52
N MET A 154 -23.84 -19.24 -1.50
CA MET A 154 -23.84 -17.79 -1.68
C MET A 154 -22.71 -17.30 -2.59
N GLY A 155 -21.51 -17.90 -2.47
CA GLY A 155 -20.36 -17.57 -3.31
C GLY A 155 -20.55 -18.01 -4.77
N GLU A 156 -21.15 -19.18 -4.99
CA GLU A 156 -21.56 -19.67 -6.31
C GLU A 156 -22.61 -18.74 -6.91
N PHE A 157 -23.65 -18.38 -6.15
CA PHE A 157 -24.65 -17.41 -6.59
C PHE A 157 -24.04 -16.07 -6.97
N TYR A 158 -23.12 -15.53 -6.15
CA TYR A 158 -22.40 -14.30 -6.46
C TYR A 158 -21.63 -14.39 -7.78
N THR A 159 -21.01 -15.54 -8.09
CA THR A 159 -20.08 -15.75 -9.22
C THR A 159 -20.77 -16.19 -10.52
N ASP A 160 -21.85 -16.92 -10.44
CA ASP A 160 -22.45 -17.59 -11.60
C ASP A 160 -23.85 -17.05 -11.94
N ASP A 161 -24.65 -16.69 -10.92
CA ASP A 161 -26.05 -16.36 -11.10
C ASP A 161 -26.36 -14.85 -10.96
N LEU A 162 -25.51 -14.11 -10.24
CA LEU A 162 -25.77 -12.71 -9.92
C LEU A 162 -25.55 -11.79 -11.14
N PRO A 163 -26.56 -11.00 -11.57
CA PRO A 163 -26.40 -10.09 -12.70
C PRO A 163 -25.31 -9.03 -12.43
N PRO A 164 -24.56 -8.58 -13.46
CA PRO A 164 -23.42 -7.68 -13.30
C PRO A 164 -23.74 -6.36 -12.59
N LYS A 165 -24.99 -5.87 -12.70
CA LYS A 165 -25.44 -4.65 -12.02
C LYS A 165 -25.43 -4.80 -10.50
N TYR A 166 -25.92 -5.93 -9.98
CA TYR A 166 -25.97 -6.20 -8.54
C TYR A 166 -24.60 -6.60 -8.01
N ARG A 167 -23.80 -7.32 -8.82
CA ARG A 167 -22.41 -7.63 -8.47
C ARG A 167 -21.61 -6.36 -8.19
N LYS A 168 -21.68 -5.36 -9.10
CA LYS A 168 -21.04 -4.07 -8.90
C LYS A 168 -21.48 -3.30 -7.65
N GLN A 169 -22.71 -3.52 -7.17
CA GLN A 169 -23.18 -2.90 -5.93
C GLN A 169 -22.58 -3.62 -4.72
N LEU A 170 -22.54 -4.95 -4.74
CA LEU A 170 -21.87 -5.73 -3.69
C LEU A 170 -20.36 -5.46 -3.64
N ASP A 171 -19.71 -5.23 -4.78
CA ASP A 171 -18.27 -4.94 -4.87
C ASP A 171 -17.87 -3.62 -4.18
N THR A 172 -18.84 -2.77 -3.86
CA THR A 172 -18.61 -1.53 -3.08
C THR A 172 -18.69 -1.74 -1.57
N LEU A 173 -19.23 -2.87 -1.14
CA LEU A 173 -19.36 -3.25 0.26
C LEU A 173 -18.14 -4.09 0.66
N SER A 174 -17.75 -3.99 1.92
CA SER A 174 -16.64 -4.75 2.47
C SER A 174 -17.03 -5.46 3.77
N GLY A 175 -16.20 -6.43 4.18
CA GLY A 175 -16.37 -7.15 5.43
C GLY A 175 -17.76 -7.75 5.61
N LYS A 176 -18.37 -7.52 6.77
CA LYS A 176 -19.66 -8.11 7.13
C LYS A 176 -20.82 -7.61 6.26
N GLU A 177 -20.81 -6.34 5.86
CA GLU A 177 -21.90 -5.74 5.08
C GLU A 177 -22.05 -6.40 3.72
N PHE A 178 -20.94 -6.77 3.09
CA PHE A 178 -20.92 -7.57 1.86
C PHE A 178 -21.67 -8.90 2.05
N TRP A 179 -21.33 -9.67 3.09
CA TRP A 179 -21.92 -10.97 3.34
C TRP A 179 -23.41 -10.89 3.70
N SER A 180 -23.79 -9.90 4.51
CA SER A 180 -25.20 -9.64 4.83
C SER A 180 -26.02 -9.29 3.58
N ALA A 181 -25.54 -8.38 2.75
CA ALA A 181 -26.23 -8.00 1.51
C ALA A 181 -26.30 -9.16 0.51
N LEU A 182 -25.23 -9.95 0.38
CA LEU A 182 -25.22 -11.14 -0.46
C LEU A 182 -26.23 -12.19 0.03
N TYR A 183 -26.35 -12.37 1.35
CA TYR A 183 -27.31 -13.29 1.95
C TYR A 183 -28.76 -12.86 1.70
N GLU A 184 -29.07 -11.57 1.84
CA GLU A 184 -30.39 -11.03 1.54
C GLU A 184 -30.78 -11.25 0.08
N LEU A 185 -29.88 -10.94 -0.86
CA LEU A 185 -30.12 -11.19 -2.27
C LEU A 185 -30.28 -12.69 -2.57
N TYR A 186 -29.45 -13.53 -1.97
CA TYR A 186 -29.51 -14.98 -2.13
C TYR A 186 -30.86 -15.54 -1.66
N ASN A 187 -31.35 -15.13 -0.49
CA ASN A 187 -32.64 -15.56 0.04
C ASN A 187 -33.82 -15.04 -0.80
N ALA A 188 -33.74 -13.79 -1.28
CA ALA A 188 -34.74 -13.22 -2.17
C ALA A 188 -34.82 -13.96 -3.50
N TYR A 189 -33.70 -14.47 -4.02
CA TYR A 189 -33.65 -15.23 -5.27
C TYR A 189 -34.02 -16.71 -5.11
N THR A 190 -33.56 -17.36 -4.05
CA THR A 190 -33.79 -18.79 -3.82
C THR A 190 -35.14 -19.10 -3.15
N GLY A 191 -35.87 -18.06 -2.72
CA GLY A 191 -37.18 -18.20 -2.07
C GLY A 191 -37.08 -18.80 -0.66
N ALA A 192 -35.89 -18.85 -0.06
CA ALA A 192 -35.64 -19.41 1.25
C ALA A 192 -35.97 -18.41 2.39
N SER A 193 -37.22 -17.99 2.43
CA SER A 193 -37.96 -17.78 3.67
C SER A 193 -39.44 -17.94 3.34
N GLY A 194 -39.99 -19.08 3.74
CA GLY A 194 -41.42 -19.29 3.68
C GLY A 194 -42.13 -18.24 4.54
N GLY A 195 -42.96 -17.42 3.90
CA GLY A 195 -43.90 -16.57 4.60
C GLY A 195 -44.03 -15.16 4.01
N GLN A 196 -45.10 -15.00 3.25
CA GLN A 196 -45.77 -13.75 2.86
C GLN A 196 -45.23 -13.02 1.62
N GLU A 197 -46.03 -13.19 0.56
CA GLU A 197 -46.23 -12.27 -0.55
C GLU A 197 -46.21 -10.81 -0.08
N GLU A 198 -45.23 -10.05 -0.54
CA GLU A 198 -45.44 -8.65 -0.87
C GLU A 198 -44.66 -8.33 -2.15
N GLU A 199 -45.44 -8.02 -3.19
CA GLU A 199 -44.97 -7.45 -4.44
C GLU A 199 -44.14 -6.19 -4.18
N ALA A 200 -42.82 -6.29 -4.33
CA ALA A 200 -41.96 -5.11 -4.49
C ALA A 200 -40.97 -5.31 -5.65
N GLY A 201 -41.52 -5.19 -6.88
CA GLY A 201 -40.88 -4.35 -7.88
C GLY A 201 -39.68 -4.87 -8.67
N LEU A 202 -39.70 -6.10 -9.18
CA LEU A 202 -38.94 -6.42 -10.39
C LEU A 202 -39.87 -6.92 -11.50
N PRO A 203 -39.89 -6.30 -12.69
CA PRO A 203 -40.73 -6.76 -13.79
C PRO A 203 -40.41 -8.21 -14.12
N LYS A 204 -41.42 -9.08 -14.01
CA LYS A 204 -41.36 -10.46 -14.51
C LYS A 204 -40.84 -10.41 -15.96
N ARG A 205 -39.81 -11.20 -16.26
CA ARG A 205 -39.37 -11.42 -17.63
C ARG A 205 -40.60 -11.80 -18.44
N LEU A 206 -40.92 -10.98 -19.44
CA LEU A 206 -41.97 -11.28 -20.42
C LEU A 206 -41.60 -12.64 -21.04
N GLU A 207 -42.34 -13.69 -20.71
CA GLU A 207 -42.26 -14.94 -21.48
C GLU A 207 -42.64 -14.59 -22.92
N GLY A 208 -41.63 -14.61 -23.79
CA GLY A 208 -41.84 -14.47 -25.22
C GLY A 208 -42.73 -15.60 -25.69
N ASN A 209 -43.98 -15.27 -26.02
CA ASN A 209 -44.91 -16.16 -26.66
C ASN A 209 -44.24 -16.68 -27.94
N ALA A 210 -43.89 -17.97 -27.98
CA ALA A 210 -43.41 -18.64 -29.18
C ALA A 210 -44.57 -18.71 -30.17
N GLY A 211 -44.77 -17.61 -30.90
CA GLY A 211 -45.63 -17.54 -32.06
C GLY A 211 -45.10 -18.49 -33.12
N GLN A 212 -45.76 -19.64 -33.22
CA GLN A 212 -45.63 -20.62 -34.28
C GLN A 212 -45.70 -19.94 -35.65
N ALA A 213 -44.55 -19.77 -36.29
CA ALA A 213 -44.44 -19.48 -37.72
C ALA A 213 -43.82 -20.70 -38.40
N SER A 214 -44.70 -21.58 -38.85
CA SER A 214 -44.36 -22.61 -39.82
C SER A 214 -44.16 -21.94 -41.18
N GLY A 215 -43.03 -22.22 -41.83
CA GLY A 215 -42.93 -22.16 -43.28
C GLY A 215 -41.86 -21.23 -43.85
N GLY A 216 -40.82 -21.85 -44.43
CA GLY A 216 -40.32 -21.41 -45.73
C GLY A 216 -38.88 -20.90 -45.78
N GLY A 217 -38.02 -21.70 -46.40
CA GLY A 217 -37.04 -21.18 -47.35
C GLY A 217 -35.63 -20.97 -46.82
N GLN A 218 -34.72 -21.81 -47.31
CA GLN A 218 -33.30 -21.57 -47.41
C GLN A 218 -32.98 -20.15 -47.90
N GLU A 219 -32.03 -19.47 -47.27
CA GLU A 219 -30.78 -19.08 -47.93
C GLU A 219 -29.79 -18.48 -46.92
N MET A 220 -28.64 -19.13 -46.80
CA MET A 220 -27.46 -18.52 -46.22
C MET A 220 -26.96 -17.42 -47.15
N VAL A 221 -26.93 -16.17 -46.69
CA VAL A 221 -26.10 -15.13 -47.31
C VAL A 221 -25.14 -14.61 -46.26
N MET A 222 -23.99 -15.29 -46.21
CA MET A 222 -22.73 -14.80 -45.68
C MET A 222 -22.40 -13.42 -46.25
N ASN A 223 -21.88 -12.55 -45.39
CA ASN A 223 -21.00 -11.41 -45.67
C ASN A 223 -21.46 -10.36 -46.69
N ARG A 224 -21.76 -9.16 -46.18
CA ARG A 224 -21.10 -7.88 -46.49
C ARG A 224 -21.84 -6.75 -45.77
N PHE A 225 -21.18 -6.10 -44.81
CA PHE A 225 -20.74 -4.70 -44.85
C PHE A 225 -19.78 -4.45 -43.68
#